data_AF-A0A0A1WS67-F1
#
_entry.id   AF-A0A0A1WS67-F1
#
_cell.length_a   1.000
_cell.length_b   1.000
_cell.length_c   1.000
_cell.angle_alpha   90.00
_cell.angle_beta   90.00
_cell.angle_gamma   90.00
#
_symmetry.space_group_name_H-M   'P 1'
#
loop_
_entity.id
_entity.type
_entity.pdbx_description
1 polymer ?
#
loop_
_entity_poly.entity_id
_entity_poly.type
_entity_poly.pdbx_seq_one_letter_code
_entity_poly.pdbx_strand_id
1 'polypeptide(L)'
;GKPLTPTASYLAAPAQGTAFGKWTGGWENIVRALQYAAANKVHSAFKNMSLRLKQGQTKGEAANNTGLELIQAAELHGRSFIAATFLAHVTGPAAAERSAAFNRVLENLLELYLVHTTLRHLSAIL
;
A
#
# COMPACT_ATOMS: atom_id res chain seq x y z
N GLY A 1 -15.88 6.38 -14.10
CA GLY A 1 -14.48 6.80 -14.36
C GLY A 1 -13.76 5.71 -15.14
N LYS A 2 -12.57 5.99 -15.69
CA LYS A 2 -11.73 4.96 -16.34
C LYS A 2 -11.24 3.92 -15.30
N PRO A 3 -11.04 2.65 -15.68
CA PRO A 3 -10.48 1.65 -14.78
C PRO A 3 -9.08 2.06 -14.32
N LEU A 4 -8.76 1.76 -13.06
CA LEU A 4 -7.43 2.00 -12.50
C LEU A 4 -6.40 1.04 -13.13
N THR A 5 -5.14 1.46 -13.19
CA THR A 5 -4.05 0.57 -13.59
C THR A 5 -3.92 -0.59 -12.60
N PRO A 6 -3.36 -1.74 -13.00
CA PRO A 6 -3.19 -2.89 -12.10
C PRO A 6 -2.47 -2.53 -10.79
N THR A 7 -1.45 -1.69 -10.86
CA THR A 7 -0.65 -1.22 -9.71
C THR A 7 -1.40 -0.30 -8.75
N ALA A 8 -2.49 0.33 -9.19
CA ALA A 8 -3.33 1.22 -8.38
C ALA A 8 -4.73 0.64 -8.11
N SER A 9 -5.05 -0.54 -8.65
CA SER A 9 -6.37 -1.18 -8.53
C SER A 9 -6.84 -1.37 -7.08
N TYR A 10 -5.88 -1.56 -6.16
CA TYR A 10 -6.15 -1.69 -4.72
C TYR A 10 -6.84 -0.49 -4.10
N LEU A 11 -6.81 0.70 -4.72
CA LEU A 11 -7.50 1.89 -4.25
C LEU A 11 -9.03 1.78 -4.34
N ALA A 12 -9.54 0.88 -5.19
CA ALA A 12 -10.98 0.78 -5.46
C ALA A 12 -11.79 0.24 -4.28
N ALA A 13 -11.31 -0.83 -3.61
CA ALA A 13 -12.07 -1.46 -2.54
C ALA A 13 -12.23 -0.56 -1.29
N PRO A 14 -11.17 0.12 -0.79
CA PRO A 14 -11.31 1.07 0.32
C PRO A 14 -12.17 2.27 -0.03
N ALA A 15 -12.14 2.74 -1.29
CA ALA A 15 -13.05 3.80 -1.76
C ALA A 15 -14.53 3.40 -1.74
N GLN A 16 -14.82 2.09 -1.75
CA GLN A 16 -16.17 1.53 -1.61
C GLN A 16 -16.52 1.19 -0.14
N GLY A 17 -15.69 1.58 0.83
CA GLY A 17 -15.90 1.30 2.25
C GLY A 17 -15.50 -0.12 2.67
N THR A 18 -14.77 -0.85 1.83
CA THR A 18 -14.34 -2.22 2.15
C THR A 18 -13.07 -2.18 2.99
N ALA A 19 -13.13 -2.77 4.19
CA ALA A 19 -11.96 -2.98 5.05
C ALA A 19 -11.08 -4.14 4.53
N PHE A 20 -9.82 -4.22 4.98
CA PHE A 20 -8.92 -5.34 4.63
C PHE A 20 -9.32 -6.68 5.25
N GLY A 21 -10.35 -6.70 6.11
CA GLY A 21 -10.88 -7.88 6.78
C GLY A 21 -10.21 -8.15 8.13
N LYS A 22 -10.45 -9.34 8.68
CA LYS A 22 -9.84 -9.79 9.95
C LYS A 22 -8.34 -9.98 9.76
N TRP A 23 -7.55 -9.53 10.74
CA TRP A 23 -6.13 -9.85 10.78
C TRP A 23 -5.92 -11.36 11.00
N THR A 24 -5.19 -11.99 10.08
CA THR A 24 -4.86 -13.42 10.13
C THR A 24 -3.36 -13.68 10.26
N GLY A 25 -2.52 -12.65 10.05
CA GLY A 25 -1.05 -12.78 10.06
C GLY A 25 -0.45 -13.44 8.83
N GLY A 26 -1.26 -14.01 7.93
CA GLY A 26 -0.77 -14.56 6.66
C GLY A 26 -0.27 -13.46 5.70
N TRP A 27 0.70 -13.79 4.85
CA TRP A 27 1.35 -12.81 3.96
C TRP A 27 0.37 -12.03 3.08
N GLU A 28 -0.63 -12.69 2.50
CA GLU A 28 -1.68 -12.03 1.70
C GLU A 28 -2.51 -11.04 2.52
N ASN A 29 -2.79 -11.36 3.78
CA ASN A 29 -3.52 -10.46 4.66
C ASN A 29 -2.67 -9.26 5.06
N ILE A 30 -1.37 -9.46 5.28
CA ILE A 30 -0.42 -8.36 5.51
C ILE A 30 -0.37 -7.43 4.29
N VAL A 31 -0.25 -7.98 3.08
CA VAL A 31 -0.25 -7.19 1.84
C VAL A 31 -1.56 -6.40 1.70
N ARG A 32 -2.71 -7.03 1.95
CA ARG A 32 -4.02 -6.33 1.93
C ARG A 32 -4.11 -5.22 2.97
N ALA A 33 -3.58 -5.42 4.17
CA ALA A 33 -3.53 -4.39 5.20
C ALA A 33 -2.67 -3.19 4.77
N LEU A 34 -1.50 -3.43 4.17
CA LEU A 34 -0.64 -2.37 3.63
C LEU A 34 -1.32 -1.61 2.47
N GLN A 35 -1.99 -2.32 1.57
CA GLN A 35 -2.76 -1.72 0.47
C GLN A 35 -3.91 -0.86 1.01
N TYR A 36 -4.63 -1.34 2.02
CA TYR A 36 -5.70 -0.59 2.68
C TYR A 36 -5.17 0.70 3.33
N ALA A 37 -4.06 0.60 4.08
CA ALA A 37 -3.41 1.76 4.68
C ALA A 37 -2.97 2.79 3.62
N ALA A 38 -2.35 2.32 2.52
CA ALA A 38 -1.95 3.17 1.41
C ALA A 38 -3.17 3.88 0.78
N ALA A 39 -4.28 3.17 0.55
CA ALA A 39 -5.48 3.75 -0.02
C ALA A 39 -6.11 4.83 0.89
N ASN A 40 -6.16 4.58 2.20
CA ASN A 40 -6.67 5.55 3.16
C ASN A 40 -5.81 6.80 3.24
N LYS A 41 -4.49 6.68 3.12
CA LYS A 41 -3.58 7.83 3.09
C LYS A 41 -3.71 8.62 1.80
N VAL A 42 -3.84 7.95 0.64
CA VAL A 42 -4.16 8.61 -0.63
C VAL A 42 -5.48 9.38 -0.53
N HIS A 43 -6.52 8.74 0.03
CA HIS A 43 -7.83 9.38 0.22
C HIS A 43 -7.75 10.60 1.15
N SER A 44 -7.05 10.47 2.28
CA SER A 44 -6.86 11.56 3.25
C SER A 44 -6.10 12.74 2.64
N ALA A 45 -5.00 12.47 1.93
CA ALA A 45 -4.25 13.51 1.23
C ALA A 45 -5.11 14.24 0.19
N PHE A 46 -5.88 13.48 -0.61
CA PHE A 46 -6.80 14.06 -1.59
C PHE A 46 -7.88 14.94 -0.93
N LYS A 47 -8.47 14.48 0.18
CA LYS A 47 -9.48 15.24 0.94
C LYS A 47 -8.90 16.55 1.47
N ASN A 48 -7.71 16.51 2.08
CA ASN A 48 -7.07 17.70 2.63
C ASN A 48 -6.68 18.71 1.54
N MET A 49 -6.11 18.23 0.43
CA MET A 49 -5.79 19.09 -0.71
C MET A 49 -7.06 19.73 -1.31
N SER A 50 -8.14 18.94 -1.46
CA SER A 50 -9.42 19.43 -1.96
C SER A 50 -10.04 20.47 -1.03
N LEU A 51 -9.91 20.31 0.28
CA LEU A 51 -10.37 21.30 1.26
C LEU A 51 -9.59 22.62 1.13
N ARG A 52 -8.25 22.55 1.01
CA ARG A 52 -7.39 23.73 0.82
C ARG A 52 -7.73 24.51 -0.45
N LEU A 53 -7.99 23.79 -1.55
CA LEU A 53 -8.48 24.39 -2.80
C LEU A 53 -9.83 25.09 -2.61
N LYS A 54 -10.78 24.46 -1.91
CA LYS A 54 -12.09 25.06 -1.59
C LYS A 54 -11.98 26.29 -0.70
N GLN A 55 -10.93 26.38 0.11
CA GLN A 55 -10.62 27.55 0.95
C GLN A 55 -9.93 28.68 0.18
N GLY A 56 -9.75 28.55 -1.14
CA GLY A 56 -9.22 29.61 -2.00
C GLY A 56 -7.72 29.57 -2.21
N GLN A 57 -7.01 28.56 -1.70
CA GLN A 57 -5.58 28.39 -2.01
C GLN A 57 -5.39 28.07 -3.49
N THR A 58 -4.30 28.58 -4.07
CA THR A 58 -3.86 28.16 -5.40
C THR A 58 -3.50 26.67 -5.41
N LYS A 59 -3.42 26.07 -6.60
CA LYS A 59 -3.01 24.66 -6.74
C LYS A 59 -1.62 24.41 -6.14
N GLY A 60 -0.68 25.34 -6.33
CA GLY A 60 0.67 25.25 -5.79
C GLY A 60 0.69 25.30 -4.27
N GLU A 61 -0.03 26.25 -3.66
CA GLU A 61 -0.13 26.36 -2.20
C GLU A 61 -0.83 25.16 -1.59
N ALA A 62 -1.95 24.72 -2.15
CA ALA A 62 -2.68 23.55 -1.67
C ALA A 62 -1.82 22.29 -1.76
N ALA A 63 -1.05 22.11 -2.83
CA ALA A 63 -0.11 21.00 -2.97
C ALA A 63 1.02 21.08 -1.93
N ASN A 64 1.65 22.24 -1.78
CA ASN A 64 2.73 22.46 -0.82
C ASN A 64 2.26 22.22 0.63
N ASN A 65 1.10 22.76 0.99
CA ASN A 65 0.50 22.61 2.31
C ASN A 65 -0.05 21.20 2.58
N THR A 66 -0.19 20.36 1.55
CA THR A 66 -0.53 18.93 1.66
C THR A 66 0.69 18.03 1.41
N GLY A 67 1.89 18.61 1.30
CA GLY A 67 3.09 17.90 0.85
C GLY A 67 3.44 16.72 1.76
N LEU A 68 3.28 16.87 3.07
CA LEU A 68 3.55 15.81 4.04
C LEU A 68 2.61 14.61 3.82
N GLU A 69 1.31 14.85 3.68
CA GLU A 69 0.34 13.77 3.46
C GLU A 69 0.54 13.09 2.10
N LEU A 70 0.92 13.85 1.06
CA LEU A 70 1.24 13.32 -0.26
C LEU A 70 2.47 12.41 -0.22
N ILE A 71 3.53 12.81 0.49
CA ILE A 71 4.74 12.00 0.65
C ILE A 71 4.43 10.71 1.41
N GLN A 72 3.68 10.79 2.51
CA GLN A 72 3.27 9.61 3.27
C GLN A 72 2.43 8.64 2.43
N ALA A 73 1.51 9.16 1.63
CA ALA A 73 0.70 8.35 0.71
C ALA A 73 1.58 7.69 -0.37
N ALA A 74 2.53 8.41 -0.94
CA ALA A 74 3.47 7.90 -1.95
C ALA A 74 4.39 6.81 -1.38
N GLU A 75 4.91 7.00 -0.16
CA GLU A 75 5.72 5.99 0.51
C GLU A 75 4.93 4.69 0.71
N LEU A 76 3.73 4.77 1.29
CA LEU A 76 2.90 3.59 1.53
C LEU A 76 2.45 2.91 0.25
N HIS A 77 2.17 3.68 -0.80
CA HIS A 77 1.94 3.12 -2.14
C HIS A 77 3.13 2.28 -2.60
N GLY A 78 4.35 2.85 -2.57
CA GLY A 78 5.57 2.14 -2.95
C GLY A 78 5.83 0.89 -2.11
N ARG A 79 5.62 0.96 -0.79
CA ARG A 79 5.74 -0.21 0.11
C ARG A 79 4.72 -1.30 -0.22
N SER A 80 3.46 -0.92 -0.45
CA SER A 80 2.40 -1.88 -0.82
C SER A 80 2.69 -2.56 -2.16
N PHE A 81 3.26 -1.83 -3.13
CA PHE A 81 3.66 -2.37 -4.42
C PHE A 81 4.80 -3.38 -4.29
N ILE A 82 5.86 -3.05 -3.54
CA ILE A 82 6.98 -3.97 -3.29
C ILE A 82 6.48 -5.22 -2.56
N ALA A 83 5.64 -5.06 -1.53
CA ALA A 83 5.08 -6.17 -0.77
C ALA A 83 4.30 -7.15 -1.67
N ALA A 84 3.40 -6.63 -2.51
CA ALA A 84 2.61 -7.44 -3.44
C ALA A 84 3.49 -8.11 -4.51
N THR A 85 4.46 -7.37 -5.06
CA THR A 85 5.36 -7.89 -6.10
C THR A 85 6.29 -8.96 -5.56
N PHE A 86 6.82 -8.78 -4.35
CA PHE A 86 7.70 -9.75 -3.72
C PHE A 86 6.93 -11.02 -3.37
N LEU A 87 5.74 -10.90 -2.78
CA LEU A 87 4.85 -12.05 -2.55
C LEU A 87 4.60 -12.83 -3.85
N ALA A 88 4.19 -12.14 -4.91
CA ALA A 88 3.92 -12.77 -6.21
C ALA A 88 5.15 -13.47 -6.81
N HIS A 89 6.35 -12.90 -6.64
CA HIS A 89 7.58 -13.56 -7.09
C HIS A 89 7.93 -14.79 -6.26
N VAL A 90 7.66 -14.78 -4.95
CA VAL A 90 7.99 -15.86 -4.00
C VAL A 90 7.03 -17.04 -4.12
N THR A 91 5.74 -16.78 -4.30
CA THR A 91 4.68 -17.81 -4.29
C THR A 91 4.10 -18.10 -5.67
N GLY A 92 4.39 -17.26 -6.67
CA GLY A 92 3.89 -17.41 -8.04
C GLY A 92 4.73 -18.34 -8.91
N PRO A 93 4.49 -18.32 -10.25
CA PRO A 93 5.11 -19.26 -11.19
C PRO A 93 6.64 -19.27 -11.18
N ALA A 94 7.28 -18.12 -10.91
CA ALA A 94 8.73 -18.00 -10.82
C ALA A 94 9.36 -18.84 -9.69
N ALA A 95 8.55 -19.33 -8.74
CA ALA A 95 9.02 -20.27 -7.70
C ALA A 95 9.44 -21.62 -8.29
N ALA A 96 8.82 -22.05 -9.38
CA ALA A 96 9.14 -23.33 -10.03
C ALA A 96 10.46 -23.29 -10.81
N GLU A 97 10.96 -22.10 -11.15
CA GLU A 97 12.20 -21.91 -11.92
C GLU A 97 13.47 -21.97 -11.06
N ARG A 98 13.32 -22.13 -9.74
CA ARG A 98 14.43 -22.09 -8.78
C ARG A 98 14.42 -23.27 -7.81
N SER A 99 15.56 -23.51 -7.16
CA SER A 99 15.67 -24.58 -6.16
C SER A 99 14.81 -24.30 -4.93
N ALA A 100 14.29 -25.36 -4.31
CA ALA A 100 13.49 -25.26 -3.09
C ALA A 100 14.27 -24.57 -1.95
N ALA A 101 15.58 -24.84 -1.85
CA ALA A 101 16.45 -24.20 -0.86
C ALA A 101 16.52 -22.67 -1.07
N PHE A 102 16.66 -22.21 -2.32
CA PHE A 102 16.65 -20.78 -2.60
C PHE A 102 15.28 -20.15 -2.34
N ASN A 103 14.18 -20.83 -2.72
CA ASN A 103 12.82 -20.35 -2.43
C ASN A 103 12.59 -20.15 -0.93
N ARG A 104 13.07 -21.09 -0.11
CA ARG A 104 12.95 -21.02 1.35
C ARG A 104 13.63 -19.78 1.94
N VAL A 105 14.77 -19.38 1.38
CA VAL A 105 15.44 -18.13 1.80
C VAL A 105 14.60 -16.92 1.41
N LEU A 106 14.02 -16.91 0.21
CA LEU A 106 13.15 -15.81 -0.23
C LEU A 106 11.86 -15.71 0.59
N GLU A 107 11.26 -16.83 1.00
CA GLU A 107 10.14 -16.87 1.95
C GLU A 107 10.49 -16.19 3.27
N ASN A 108 11.66 -16.51 3.85
CA ASN A 108 12.12 -15.88 5.09
C ASN A 108 12.34 -14.37 4.93
N LEU A 109 12.91 -13.94 3.80
CA LEU A 109 13.13 -12.52 3.50
C LEU A 109 11.82 -11.78 3.25
N LEU A 110 10.85 -12.43 2.58
CA LEU A 110 9.51 -11.90 2.39
C LEU A 110 8.82 -11.69 3.73
N GLU A 111 8.80 -12.71 4.59
CA GLU A 111 8.17 -12.62 5.90
C GLU A 111 8.79 -11.50 6.74
N LEU A 112 10.13 -11.44 6.80
CA LEU A 112 10.85 -10.37 7.49
C LEU A 112 10.46 -8.99 6.93
N TYR A 113 10.44 -8.82 5.61
CA TYR A 113 10.07 -7.56 4.97
C TYR A 113 8.63 -7.16 5.31
N LEU A 114 7.69 -8.10 5.22
CA LEU A 114 6.27 -7.85 5.47
C LEU A 114 6.00 -7.47 6.93
N VAL A 115 6.54 -8.24 7.88
CA VAL A 115 6.38 -7.97 9.31
C VAL A 115 7.04 -6.64 9.68
N HIS A 116 8.28 -6.42 9.26
CA HIS A 116 8.99 -5.17 9.55
C HIS A 116 8.27 -3.94 8.97
N THR A 117 7.80 -4.03 7.72
CA THR A 117 7.08 -2.92 7.07
C THR A 117 5.76 -2.63 7.76
N THR A 118 5.02 -3.68 8.14
CA THR A 118 3.77 -3.54 8.90
C THR A 118 4.00 -2.84 10.23
N LEU A 119 5.02 -3.27 11.00
CA LEU A 119 5.34 -2.67 12.29
C LEU A 119 5.72 -1.18 12.15
N ARG A 120 6.50 -0.82 11.13
CA ARG A 120 6.88 0.59 10.88
C ARG A 120 5.69 1.47 10.48
N HIS A 121 4.62 0.89 9.93
CA HIS A 121 3.45 1.62 9.47
C HIS A 121 2.17 1.26 10.24
N LEU A 122 2.31 0.73 11.46
CA LEU A 122 1.20 0.20 12.24
C LEU A 122 0.10 1.25 12.48
N SER A 123 0.49 2.51 12.73
CA SER A 123 -0.44 3.64 12.92
C SER A 123 -1.21 4.08 11.68
N ALA A 124 -0.81 3.60 10.49
CA ALA A 124 -1.57 3.81 9.28
C ALA A 124 -2.53 2.63 8.99
N ILE A 125 -2.32 1.50 9.67
CA ILE A 125 -3.10 0.26 9.52
C ILE A 125 -4.20 0.18 10.59
N LEU A 126 -3.89 0.55 11.83
CA LEU A 126 -4.77 0.60 13.00
C LEU A 126 -5.10 2.05 13.38
#